data_AF-A0AAP5Y772-F1
#
_entry.id   AF-A0AAP5Y772-F1
#
_cell.length_a   1.000
_cell.length_b   1.000
_cell.length_c   1.000
_cell.angle_alpha   90.00
_cell.angle_beta   90.00
_cell.angle_gamma   90.00
#
_symmetry.space_group_name_H-M   'P 1'
#
loop_
_entity.id
_entity.type
_entity.pdbx_description
1 polymer ?
#
loop_
_entity_poly.entity_id
_entity_poly.type
_entity_poly.pdbx_seq_one_letter_code
_entity_poly.pdbx_strand_id
1 'polypeptide(L)'
;MEVISLAIYGMINLLMLISCLIKKGDIFKPTFWFSLISLGWFFPQALGSLEKSHVYPDNGYIYGLLFASLCSLAFYFGWIFSHKKSLKESSMYFMEFDEERLYKVAVFLIMFGLYFQAKLWSLPEDILSNSTWTGIPVMLLFFSHTFRFGFLILWIQYLKSGKILSTKYLIFLVPCVILFIDIAFLKGRRAEMMNIVSYLFIGLWFVKRIIPSRVVIITALIFGLIFINTIGAYRSIIKDDYLSTGEKIEKALDVNYLALVEDQSKNATYEFDNYTYARSAIGKTTSFDYGVYHWNTLVFNYIPAQIVGNEFKDFFYFSGVDVQKLSMDNYYHSFNGGSTVTGYLDSFISFGWLGFIKFVIIGILIGYLYRYSMAGGVISQILYLYLLNHFMLSVTHNTNEFLTRHWVYFFCFIFPLLIWARCKE
;
A
#
# COMPACT_ATOMS: atom_id res chain seq x y z
N MET A 1 -9.07 21.13 23.38
CA MET A 1 -9.24 19.65 23.29
C MET A 1 -8.51 19.06 22.07
N GLU A 2 -8.34 19.86 21.03
CA GLU A 2 -7.63 19.61 19.77
C GLU A 2 -6.19 19.15 19.99
N VAL A 3 -5.42 19.92 20.77
CA VAL A 3 -4.03 19.58 21.12
C VAL A 3 -3.95 18.24 21.85
N ILE A 4 -4.91 17.96 22.73
CA ILE A 4 -4.98 16.69 23.47
C ILE A 4 -5.24 15.54 22.50
N SER A 5 -6.22 15.66 21.58
CA SER A 5 -6.50 14.63 20.59
C SER A 5 -5.32 14.35 19.66
N LEU A 6 -4.58 15.40 19.26
CA LEU A 6 -3.37 15.28 18.45
C LEU A 6 -2.24 14.59 19.24
N ALA A 7 -2.04 14.99 20.50
CA ALA A 7 -1.06 14.37 21.39
C ALA A 7 -1.36 12.89 21.64
N ILE A 8 -2.63 12.50 21.81
CA ILE A 8 -3.04 11.09 21.97
C ILE A 8 -2.67 10.29 20.72
N TYR A 9 -3.05 10.76 19.53
CA TYR A 9 -2.72 10.08 18.26
C TYR A 9 -1.20 9.97 18.07
N GLY A 10 -0.47 11.06 18.27
CA GLY A 10 0.99 11.09 18.19
C GLY A 10 1.65 10.12 19.17
N MET A 11 1.23 10.14 20.44
CA MET A 11 1.78 9.28 21.49
C MET A 11 1.57 7.79 21.21
N ILE A 12 0.37 7.38 20.79
CA ILE A 12 0.09 5.97 20.48
C ILE A 12 1.03 5.45 19.39
N ASN A 13 1.13 6.18 18.27
CA ASN A 13 1.98 5.75 17.15
C ASN A 13 3.47 5.88 17.49
N LEU A 14 3.87 6.88 18.30
CA LEU A 14 5.26 7.03 18.74
C LEU A 14 5.70 5.89 19.66
N LEU A 15 4.86 5.50 20.62
CA LEU A 15 5.12 4.34 21.49
C LEU A 15 5.26 3.04 20.68
N MET A 16 4.38 2.83 19.69
CA MET A 16 4.49 1.69 18.78
C MET A 16 5.79 1.72 17.97
N LEU A 17 6.19 2.88 17.43
CA LEU A 17 7.43 3.03 16.67
C LEU A 17 8.67 2.80 17.54
N ILE A 18 8.76 3.44 18.70
CA ILE A 18 9.89 3.30 19.63
C ILE A 18 10.03 1.85 20.08
N SER A 19 8.92 1.17 20.40
CA SER A 19 8.96 -0.25 20.79
C SER A 19 9.64 -1.14 19.74
N CYS A 20 9.51 -0.79 18.45
CA CYS A 20 10.12 -1.52 17.34
C CYS A 20 11.59 -1.13 17.07
N LEU A 21 12.04 0.04 17.54
CA LEU A 21 13.42 0.50 17.38
C LEU A 21 14.37 -0.04 18.47
N ILE A 22 13.83 -0.44 19.63
CA ILE A 22 14.62 -0.95 20.76
C ILE A 22 15.31 -2.28 20.40
N LYS A 23 14.56 -3.24 19.84
CA LYS A 23 15.07 -4.58 19.52
C LYS A 23 15.54 -4.67 18.07
N LYS A 24 16.72 -5.27 17.85
CA LYS A 24 17.23 -5.53 16.49
C LYS A 24 16.28 -6.48 15.76
N GLY A 25 15.84 -6.11 14.55
CA GLY A 25 14.94 -6.91 13.70
C GLY A 25 13.45 -6.57 13.85
N ASP A 26 13.06 -5.81 14.86
CA ASP A 26 11.66 -5.42 15.07
C ASP A 26 11.17 -4.35 14.08
N ILE A 27 12.09 -3.69 13.37
CA ILE A 27 11.80 -2.79 12.23
C ILE A 27 11.03 -3.48 11.10
N PHE A 28 11.14 -4.81 10.99
CA PHE A 28 10.45 -5.55 9.95
C PHE A 28 9.01 -5.90 10.35
N LYS A 29 8.60 -5.64 11.60
CA LYS A 29 7.25 -5.92 12.08
C LYS A 29 6.23 -4.99 11.42
N PRO A 30 4.99 -5.45 11.24
CA PRO A 30 3.90 -4.60 10.72
C PRO A 30 3.67 -3.32 11.53
N THR A 31 3.85 -3.39 12.86
CA THR A 31 3.70 -2.25 13.78
C THR A 31 4.68 -1.12 13.49
N PHE A 32 5.89 -1.43 13.03
CA PHE A 32 6.85 -0.41 12.63
C PHE A 32 6.34 0.36 11.41
N TRP A 33 5.96 -0.36 10.35
CA TRP A 33 5.49 0.24 9.10
C TRP A 33 4.18 1.01 9.25
N PHE A 34 3.25 0.51 10.07
CA PHE A 34 2.03 1.21 10.42
C PHE A 34 2.32 2.55 11.11
N SER A 35 3.15 2.51 12.15
CA SER A 35 3.46 3.70 12.93
C SER A 35 4.27 4.70 12.11
N LEU A 36 5.16 4.21 11.25
CA LEU A 36 5.96 5.03 10.37
C LEU A 36 5.09 5.81 9.37
N ILE A 37 4.13 5.16 8.70
CA ILE A 37 3.26 5.88 7.76
C ILE A 37 2.29 6.81 8.49
N SER A 38 1.77 6.39 9.65
CA SER A 38 0.91 7.20 10.49
C SER A 38 1.59 8.48 11.00
N LEU A 39 2.85 8.40 11.41
CA LEU A 39 3.65 9.55 11.87
C LEU A 39 4.30 10.33 10.72
N GLY A 40 4.62 9.66 9.61
CA GLY A 40 5.34 10.25 8.49
C GLY A 40 4.46 10.95 7.46
N TRP A 41 3.18 10.55 7.38
CA TRP A 41 2.24 11.07 6.38
C TRP A 41 0.98 11.69 7.01
N PHE A 42 0.30 10.99 7.93
CA PHE A 42 -0.97 11.50 8.48
C PHE A 42 -0.74 12.55 9.58
N PHE A 43 0.22 12.32 10.49
CA PHE A 43 0.50 13.21 11.60
C PHE A 43 0.93 14.63 11.18
N PRO A 44 1.84 14.84 10.20
CA PRO A 44 2.24 16.18 9.77
C PRO A 44 1.07 16.97 9.19
N GLN A 45 0.18 16.32 8.44
CA GLN A 45 -1.03 16.95 7.91
C GLN A 45 -2.02 17.33 9.02
N ALA A 46 -2.20 16.46 10.02
CA ALA A 46 -3.00 16.79 11.19
C ALA A 46 -2.41 17.97 11.97
N LEU A 47 -1.08 18.02 12.13
CA LEU A 47 -0.37 19.12 12.79
C LEU A 47 -0.55 20.44 12.02
N GLY A 48 -0.37 20.45 10.70
CA GLY A 48 -0.61 21.63 9.86
C GLY A 48 -2.07 22.10 9.88
N SER A 49 -3.00 21.17 10.08
CA SER A 49 -4.44 21.44 10.20
C SER A 49 -4.85 21.98 11.58
N LEU A 50 -3.95 21.99 12.57
CA LEU A 50 -4.26 22.43 13.93
C LEU A 50 -4.64 23.92 13.97
N GLU A 51 -3.99 24.76 13.17
CA GLU A 51 -4.32 26.19 13.08
C GLU A 51 -5.73 26.41 12.53
N LYS A 52 -6.16 25.56 11.60
CA LYS A 52 -7.50 25.54 11.01
C LYS A 52 -8.55 24.82 11.87
N SER A 53 -8.16 24.30 13.04
CA SER A 53 -9.02 23.42 13.84
C SER A 53 -10.38 24.03 14.22
N HIS A 54 -10.41 25.34 14.42
CA HIS A 54 -11.60 26.13 14.74
C HIS A 54 -12.58 26.31 13.57
N VAL A 55 -12.14 26.06 12.34
CA VAL A 55 -12.96 26.17 11.12
C VAL A 55 -13.70 24.87 10.83
N TYR A 56 -13.18 23.73 11.29
CA TYR A 56 -13.81 22.45 10.99
C TYR A 56 -15.17 22.30 11.70
N PRO A 57 -16.16 21.72 11.02
CA PRO A 57 -17.50 21.57 11.56
C PRO A 57 -17.57 20.51 12.66
N ASP A 58 -18.47 20.72 13.63
CA ASP A 58 -18.93 19.72 14.59
C ASP A 58 -17.80 19.04 15.39
N ASN A 59 -16.77 19.79 15.79
CA ASN A 59 -15.55 19.25 16.42
C ASN A 59 -14.88 18.14 15.58
N GLY A 60 -14.99 18.22 14.25
CA GLY A 60 -14.53 17.22 13.29
C GLY A 60 -13.06 16.86 13.48
N TYR A 61 -12.21 17.85 13.79
CA TYR A 61 -10.79 17.64 14.08
C TYR A 61 -10.58 16.68 15.25
N ILE A 62 -11.28 16.92 16.37
CA ILE A 62 -11.16 16.12 17.59
C ILE A 62 -11.69 14.71 17.34
N TYR A 63 -12.91 14.58 16.80
CA TYR A 63 -13.51 13.27 16.56
C TYR A 63 -12.77 12.48 15.48
N GLY A 64 -12.21 13.17 14.48
CA GLY A 64 -11.36 12.60 13.46
C GLY A 64 -10.09 12.00 14.06
N LEU A 65 -9.37 12.75 14.90
CA LEU A 65 -8.16 12.24 15.55
C LEU A 65 -8.44 11.13 16.55
N LEU A 66 -9.51 11.23 17.35
CA LEU A 66 -9.91 10.16 18.27
C LEU A 66 -10.23 8.87 17.51
N PHE A 67 -10.92 8.95 16.38
CA PHE A 67 -11.18 7.78 15.54
C PHE A 67 -9.91 7.20 14.92
N ALA A 68 -9.00 8.05 14.43
CA ALA A 68 -7.70 7.60 13.93
C ALA A 68 -6.86 6.92 15.04
N SER A 69 -6.85 7.47 16.26
CA SER A 69 -6.24 6.85 17.44
C SER A 69 -6.84 5.49 17.75
N LEU A 70 -8.16 5.38 17.69
CA LEU A 70 -8.87 4.12 17.88
C LEU A 70 -8.48 3.09 16.81
N CYS A 71 -8.33 3.51 15.55
CA CYS A 71 -7.84 2.66 14.47
C CYS A 71 -6.38 2.20 14.69
N SER A 72 -5.49 3.09 15.16
CA SER A 72 -4.11 2.72 15.52
C SER A 72 -4.06 1.68 16.65
N LEU A 73 -4.86 1.88 17.70
CA LEU A 73 -4.97 0.91 18.80
C LEU A 73 -5.56 -0.42 18.33
N ALA A 74 -6.63 -0.37 17.54
CA ALA A 74 -7.27 -1.54 16.96
C ALA A 74 -6.29 -2.38 16.11
N PHE A 75 -5.49 -1.72 15.28
CA PHE A 75 -4.42 -2.38 14.53
C PHE A 75 -3.41 -3.04 15.45
N TYR A 76 -2.94 -2.34 16.49
CA TYR A 76 -1.98 -2.88 17.45
C TYR A 76 -2.53 -4.09 18.21
N PHE A 77 -3.80 -4.05 18.63
CA PHE A 77 -4.48 -5.19 19.26
C PHE A 77 -4.60 -6.38 18.31
N GLY A 78 -4.98 -6.15 17.04
CA GLY A 78 -5.02 -7.20 16.02
C GLY A 78 -3.66 -7.85 15.80
N TRP A 79 -2.60 -7.04 15.75
CA TRP A 79 -1.23 -7.53 15.71
C TRP A 79 -0.86 -8.37 16.93
N ILE A 80 -1.12 -7.91 18.16
CA ILE A 80 -0.83 -8.69 19.38
C ILE A 80 -1.57 -10.03 19.37
N PHE A 81 -2.85 -9.99 19.01
CA PHE A 81 -3.70 -11.18 18.98
C PHE A 81 -3.16 -12.24 18.03
N SER A 82 -2.78 -11.83 16.82
CA SER A 82 -2.11 -12.75 15.91
C SER A 82 -0.77 -13.19 16.48
N HIS A 83 0.04 -12.28 17.03
CA HIS A 83 1.41 -12.56 17.44
C HIS A 83 1.53 -13.67 18.49
N LYS A 84 0.60 -13.69 19.47
CA LYS A 84 0.62 -14.59 20.63
C LYS A 84 0.16 -16.04 20.35
N LYS A 85 -0.48 -16.33 19.21
CA LYS A 85 -1.02 -17.68 18.94
C LYS A 85 0.08 -18.70 18.62
N SER A 86 -0.14 -20.00 18.81
CA SER A 86 0.80 -21.00 18.26
C SER A 86 0.74 -21.04 16.72
N LEU A 87 1.87 -21.41 16.10
CA LEU A 87 1.91 -21.74 14.68
C LEU A 87 1.24 -23.10 14.48
N LYS A 88 0.41 -23.24 13.45
CA LYS A 88 -0.18 -24.52 13.07
C LYS A 88 0.60 -25.09 11.90
N GLU A 89 1.24 -26.23 12.09
CA GLU A 89 2.03 -26.91 11.05
C GLU A 89 1.18 -27.32 9.84
N SER A 90 -0.09 -27.70 10.07
CA SER A 90 -1.05 -28.04 9.00
C SER A 90 -1.59 -26.84 8.21
N SER A 91 -1.10 -25.64 8.47
CA SER A 91 -1.55 -24.44 7.79
C SER A 91 -1.01 -24.36 6.36
N MET A 92 -1.79 -23.76 5.43
CA MET A 92 -1.36 -23.54 4.05
C MET A 92 -0.02 -22.79 3.93
N TYR A 93 0.36 -22.03 4.96
CA TYR A 93 1.60 -21.26 4.96
C TYR A 93 2.87 -22.11 5.07
N PHE A 94 2.78 -23.34 5.57
CA PHE A 94 3.89 -24.31 5.66
C PHE A 94 3.91 -25.33 4.53
N MET A 95 3.16 -25.07 3.46
CA MET A 95 3.20 -25.91 2.27
C MET A 95 4.64 -26.06 1.76
N GLU A 96 5.06 -27.30 1.57
CA GLU A 96 6.36 -27.63 0.95
C GLU A 96 6.23 -27.63 -0.57
N PHE A 97 7.28 -27.14 -1.23
CA PHE A 97 7.30 -26.94 -2.68
C PHE A 97 8.49 -27.67 -3.31
N ASP A 98 8.24 -28.27 -4.46
CA ASP A 98 9.28 -28.78 -5.33
C ASP A 98 10.02 -27.60 -5.98
N GLU A 99 11.35 -27.54 -5.81
CA GLU A 99 12.14 -26.39 -6.26
C GLU A 99 12.04 -26.16 -7.77
N GLU A 100 12.03 -27.21 -8.58
CA GLU A 100 11.97 -27.11 -10.04
C GLU A 100 10.57 -26.71 -10.53
N ARG A 101 9.51 -27.26 -9.95
CA ARG A 101 8.15 -26.82 -10.26
C ARG A 101 7.91 -25.39 -9.85
N LEU A 102 8.35 -25.01 -8.65
CA LEU A 102 8.19 -23.64 -8.17
C LEU A 102 9.01 -22.65 -9.02
N TYR A 103 10.20 -23.05 -9.51
CA TYR A 103 10.98 -22.26 -10.48
C TYR A 103 10.21 -22.07 -11.80
N LYS A 104 9.62 -23.15 -12.34
CA LYS A 104 8.81 -23.07 -13.57
C LYS A 104 7.61 -22.14 -13.41
N VAL A 105 6.92 -22.20 -12.26
CA VAL A 105 5.83 -21.25 -11.93
C VAL A 105 6.34 -19.82 -11.92
N ALA A 106 7.49 -19.56 -11.27
CA ALA A 106 8.07 -18.23 -11.20
C ALA A 106 8.41 -17.66 -12.58
N VAL A 107 9.08 -18.44 -13.43
CA VAL A 107 9.43 -18.05 -14.80
C VAL A 107 8.19 -17.81 -15.64
N PHE A 108 7.19 -18.71 -15.55
CA PHE A 108 5.92 -18.53 -16.25
C PHE A 108 5.24 -17.21 -15.87
N LEU A 109 5.11 -16.93 -14.57
CA LEU A 109 4.48 -15.70 -14.06
C LEU A 109 5.22 -14.44 -14.50
N ILE A 110 6.56 -14.46 -14.51
CA ILE A 110 7.40 -13.36 -15.00
C ILE A 110 7.15 -13.15 -16.50
N MET A 111 7.33 -14.18 -17.31
CA MET A 111 7.20 -14.07 -18.77
C MET A 111 5.79 -13.66 -19.19
N PHE A 112 4.77 -14.23 -18.56
CA PHE A 112 3.38 -13.86 -18.78
C PHE A 112 3.13 -12.39 -18.44
N GLY A 113 3.54 -11.94 -17.25
CA GLY A 113 3.33 -10.55 -16.84
C GLY A 113 4.12 -9.55 -17.69
N LEU A 114 5.36 -9.88 -18.07
CA LEU A 114 6.18 -9.06 -18.97
C LEU A 114 5.57 -8.95 -20.37
N TYR A 115 4.97 -10.01 -20.89
CA TYR A 115 4.26 -9.98 -22.18
C TYR A 115 3.10 -8.96 -22.14
N PHE A 116 2.26 -9.01 -21.10
CA PHE A 116 1.16 -8.04 -20.95
C PHE A 116 1.65 -6.62 -20.69
N GLN A 117 2.77 -6.46 -19.98
CA GLN A 117 3.41 -5.16 -19.78
C GLN A 117 3.93 -4.56 -21.09
N ALA A 118 4.55 -5.38 -21.95
CA ALA A 118 5.01 -4.95 -23.27
C ALA A 118 3.82 -4.56 -24.17
N LYS A 119 2.72 -5.34 -24.11
CA LYS A 119 1.47 -4.98 -24.82
C LYS A 119 0.89 -3.66 -24.32
N LEU A 120 0.94 -3.39 -23.01
CA LEU A 120 0.48 -2.13 -22.45
C LEU A 120 1.27 -0.94 -22.99
N TRP A 121 2.59 -1.07 -23.14
CA TRP A 121 3.44 -0.02 -23.72
C TRP A 121 3.27 0.16 -25.23
N SER A 122 2.71 -0.83 -25.93
CA SER A 122 2.40 -0.71 -27.36
C SER A 122 1.08 0.02 -27.66
N LEU A 123 0.32 0.42 -26.64
CA LEU A 123 -0.93 1.17 -26.84
C LEU A 123 -0.65 2.63 -27.27
N PRO A 124 -1.53 3.23 -28.11
CA PRO A 124 -1.44 4.64 -28.49
C PRO A 124 -1.40 5.59 -27.28
N GLU A 125 -0.64 6.67 -27.39
CA GLU A 125 -0.48 7.67 -26.31
C GLU A 125 -1.80 8.34 -25.90
N ASP A 126 -2.75 8.48 -26.84
CA ASP A 126 -4.09 9.02 -26.59
C ASP A 126 -4.88 8.20 -25.55
N ILE A 127 -4.62 6.89 -25.50
CA ILE A 127 -5.27 5.98 -24.55
C ILE A 127 -4.53 6.01 -23.20
N LEU A 128 -3.20 6.14 -23.23
CA LEU A 128 -2.34 6.13 -22.05
C LEU A 128 -2.35 7.46 -21.27
N SER A 129 -2.63 8.58 -21.94
CA SER A 129 -2.70 9.93 -21.36
C SER A 129 -3.97 10.20 -20.55
N ASN A 130 -5.01 9.37 -20.70
CA ASN A 130 -6.23 9.49 -19.90
C ASN A 130 -5.95 9.28 -18.40
N SER A 131 -6.49 10.17 -17.56
CA SER A 131 -6.34 10.14 -16.10
C SER A 131 -6.96 8.91 -15.43
N THR A 132 -7.99 8.35 -16.07
CA THR A 132 -8.72 7.17 -15.59
C THR A 132 -8.76 6.13 -16.71
N TRP A 133 -7.98 5.07 -16.58
CA TRP A 133 -7.97 3.99 -17.56
C TRP A 133 -9.21 3.13 -17.42
N THR A 134 -9.86 2.83 -18.54
CA THR A 134 -10.95 1.86 -18.65
C THR A 134 -10.68 0.95 -19.84
N GLY A 135 -11.26 -0.25 -19.83
CA GLY A 135 -11.12 -1.16 -20.97
C GLY A 135 -9.78 -1.90 -21.06
N ILE A 136 -9.21 -1.92 -22.26
CA ILE A 136 -8.01 -2.70 -22.61
C ILE A 136 -6.81 -2.38 -21.70
N PRO A 137 -6.45 -1.11 -21.42
CA PRO A 137 -5.33 -0.80 -20.53
C PRO A 137 -5.47 -1.41 -19.13
N VAL A 138 -6.69 -1.44 -18.58
CA VAL A 138 -6.96 -2.03 -17.25
C VAL A 138 -6.74 -3.53 -17.26
N MET A 139 -7.21 -4.21 -18.31
CA MET A 139 -7.00 -5.65 -18.48
C MET A 139 -5.51 -5.99 -18.64
N LEU A 140 -4.78 -5.25 -19.46
CA LEU A 140 -3.34 -5.47 -19.65
C LEU A 140 -2.56 -5.21 -18.36
N LEU A 141 -2.91 -4.16 -17.61
CA LEU A 141 -2.30 -3.87 -16.31
C LEU A 141 -2.63 -4.96 -15.28
N PHE A 142 -3.86 -5.46 -15.27
CA PHE A 142 -4.28 -6.55 -14.37
C PHE A 142 -3.43 -7.80 -14.56
N PHE A 143 -3.24 -8.23 -15.80
CA PHE A 143 -2.39 -9.40 -16.09
C PHE A 143 -0.91 -9.10 -15.95
N SER A 144 -0.46 -7.86 -16.20
CA SER A 144 0.94 -7.52 -16.02
C SER A 144 1.35 -7.76 -14.57
N HIS A 145 0.52 -7.41 -13.58
CA HIS A 145 0.80 -7.59 -12.14
C HIS A 145 1.25 -9.01 -11.71
N THR A 146 0.99 -10.07 -12.49
CA THR A 146 1.48 -11.43 -12.18
C THR A 146 3.01 -11.49 -12.09
N PHE A 147 3.72 -10.63 -12.82
CA PHE A 147 5.19 -10.61 -12.83
C PHE A 147 5.77 -10.38 -11.43
N ARG A 148 5.06 -9.62 -10.58
CA ARG A 148 5.49 -9.32 -9.20
C ARG A 148 5.53 -10.57 -8.35
N PHE A 149 4.55 -11.44 -8.47
CA PHE A 149 4.53 -12.73 -7.77
C PHE A 149 5.62 -13.66 -8.28
N GLY A 150 5.80 -13.74 -9.61
CA GLY A 150 6.88 -14.52 -10.21
C GLY A 150 8.26 -14.05 -9.73
N PHE A 151 8.49 -12.73 -9.70
CA PHE A 151 9.70 -12.13 -9.15
C PHE A 151 9.92 -12.51 -7.68
N LEU A 152 8.90 -12.40 -6.82
CA LEU A 152 9.02 -12.72 -5.40
C LEU A 152 9.34 -14.19 -5.15
N ILE A 153 8.69 -15.11 -5.88
CA ILE A 153 8.97 -16.54 -5.80
C ILE A 153 10.43 -16.81 -6.18
N LEU A 154 10.87 -16.25 -7.31
CA LEU A 154 12.23 -16.44 -7.82
C LEU A 154 13.27 -15.82 -6.88
N TRP A 155 12.98 -14.65 -6.33
CA TRP A 155 13.84 -13.95 -5.38
C TRP A 155 14.05 -14.76 -4.10
N ILE A 156 12.97 -15.30 -3.53
CA ILE A 156 13.06 -16.16 -2.32
C ILE A 156 13.87 -17.42 -2.61
N GLN A 157 13.67 -18.08 -3.75
CA GLN A 157 14.47 -19.25 -4.14
C GLN A 157 15.95 -18.91 -4.33
N TYR A 158 16.23 -17.81 -5.04
CA TYR A 158 17.59 -17.33 -5.26
C TYR A 158 18.31 -17.09 -3.93
N LEU A 159 17.65 -16.39 -2.99
CA LEU A 159 18.18 -16.18 -1.65
C LEU A 159 18.40 -17.50 -0.90
N LYS A 160 17.45 -18.45 -0.95
CA LYS A 160 17.60 -19.76 -0.29
C LYS A 160 18.79 -20.55 -0.84
N SER A 161 19.00 -20.52 -2.16
CA SER A 161 20.06 -21.28 -2.84
C SER A 161 21.49 -20.94 -2.38
N GLY A 162 21.71 -19.72 -1.89
CA GLY A 162 23.03 -19.23 -1.48
C GLY A 162 24.03 -18.99 -2.63
N LYS A 163 23.64 -19.24 -3.90
CA LYS A 163 24.51 -19.10 -5.07
C LYS A 163 24.37 -17.71 -5.69
N ILE A 164 25.25 -16.78 -5.29
CA ILE A 164 25.21 -15.36 -5.67
C ILE A 164 25.26 -15.14 -7.20
N LEU A 165 25.99 -15.98 -7.94
CA LEU A 165 26.18 -15.81 -9.40
C LEU A 165 25.43 -16.86 -10.23
N SER A 166 24.31 -17.38 -9.73
CA SER A 166 23.53 -18.36 -10.48
C SER A 166 22.81 -17.71 -11.67
N THR A 167 23.33 -17.97 -12.87
CA THR A 167 22.78 -17.49 -14.14
C THR A 167 21.31 -17.88 -14.34
N LYS A 168 20.90 -19.06 -13.86
CA LYS A 168 19.51 -19.57 -13.87
C LYS A 168 18.50 -18.57 -13.28
N TYR A 169 18.87 -17.86 -12.21
CA TYR A 169 17.99 -16.88 -11.55
C TYR A 169 18.21 -15.46 -12.07
N LEU A 170 19.47 -15.06 -12.28
CA LEU A 170 19.83 -13.69 -12.65
C LEU A 170 19.24 -13.25 -13.99
N ILE A 171 19.09 -14.16 -14.96
CA ILE A 171 18.52 -13.83 -16.28
C ILE A 171 17.09 -13.28 -16.20
N PHE A 172 16.32 -13.69 -15.19
CA PHE A 172 14.95 -13.20 -14.98
C PHE A 172 14.87 -12.11 -13.90
N LEU A 173 15.71 -12.18 -12.86
CA LEU A 173 15.71 -11.19 -11.77
C LEU A 173 16.21 -9.82 -12.22
N VAL A 174 17.31 -9.76 -12.99
CA VAL A 174 17.94 -8.48 -13.38
C VAL A 174 16.98 -7.62 -14.22
N PRO A 175 16.33 -8.15 -15.29
CA PRO A 175 15.35 -7.37 -16.03
C PRO A 175 14.20 -6.87 -15.15
N CYS A 176 13.68 -7.71 -14.24
CA CYS A 176 12.61 -7.29 -13.33
C CYS A 176 13.04 -6.14 -12.42
N VAL A 177 14.26 -6.19 -11.86
CA VAL A 177 14.80 -5.12 -11.01
C VAL A 177 14.96 -3.82 -11.81
N ILE A 178 15.47 -3.90 -13.04
CA ILE A 178 15.57 -2.72 -13.92
C ILE A 178 14.19 -2.10 -14.16
N LEU A 179 13.16 -2.92 -14.40
CA LEU A 179 11.79 -2.44 -14.56
C LEU A 179 11.24 -1.80 -13.29
N PHE A 180 11.49 -2.38 -12.13
CA PHE A 180 11.10 -1.75 -10.87
C PHE A 180 11.78 -0.40 -10.68
N ILE A 181 13.08 -0.29 -10.98
CA ILE A 181 13.85 0.96 -10.88
C ILE A 181 13.32 2.01 -11.86
N ASP A 182 13.06 1.64 -13.12
CA ASP A 182 12.45 2.53 -14.12
C ASP A 182 11.12 3.11 -13.62
N ILE A 183 10.20 2.24 -13.17
CA ILE A 183 8.88 2.69 -12.74
C ILE A 183 8.97 3.50 -11.43
N ALA A 184 9.85 3.11 -10.52
CA ALA A 184 10.04 3.78 -9.24
C ALA A 184 10.59 5.21 -9.44
N PHE A 185 11.75 5.34 -10.10
CA PHE A 185 12.47 6.60 -10.19
C PHE A 185 12.06 7.41 -11.42
N LEU A 186 12.10 6.84 -12.63
CA LEU A 186 11.84 7.58 -13.88
C LEU A 186 10.35 7.91 -14.06
N LYS A 187 9.43 7.08 -13.57
CA LYS A 187 7.98 7.38 -13.62
C LYS A 187 7.47 8.02 -12.32
N GLY A 188 8.33 8.19 -11.33
CA GLY A 188 8.03 8.84 -10.05
C GLY A 188 6.91 8.18 -9.25
N ARG A 189 6.82 6.84 -9.23
CA ARG A 189 5.75 6.10 -8.54
C ARG A 189 6.17 5.67 -7.13
N ARG A 190 5.70 6.42 -6.11
CA ARG A 190 5.94 6.18 -4.66
C ARG A 190 5.71 4.71 -4.24
N ALA A 191 4.60 4.13 -4.69
CA ALA A 191 4.23 2.75 -4.37
C ALA A 191 5.27 1.72 -4.86
N GLU A 192 5.90 1.97 -6.02
CA GLU A 192 6.91 1.04 -6.56
C GLU A 192 8.25 1.14 -5.85
N MET A 193 8.62 2.33 -5.36
CA MET A 193 9.79 2.46 -4.48
C MET A 193 9.63 1.62 -3.20
N MET A 194 8.44 1.65 -2.60
CA MET A 194 8.16 0.82 -1.43
C MET A 194 8.14 -0.67 -1.77
N ASN A 195 7.71 -1.04 -2.99
CA ASN A 195 7.80 -2.42 -3.47
C ASN A 195 9.27 -2.87 -3.58
N ILE A 196 10.18 -2.03 -4.10
CA ILE A 196 11.62 -2.35 -4.13
C ILE A 196 12.15 -2.59 -2.71
N VAL A 197 11.83 -1.69 -1.77
CA VAL A 197 12.26 -1.82 -0.37
C VAL A 197 11.74 -3.13 0.22
N SER A 198 10.46 -3.41 0.05
CA SER A 198 9.83 -4.63 0.53
C SER A 198 10.47 -5.87 -0.11
N TYR A 199 10.42 -5.97 -1.43
CA TYR A 199 10.76 -7.19 -2.15
C TYR A 199 12.25 -7.53 -1.96
N LEU A 200 13.16 -6.56 -2.09
CA LEU A 200 14.59 -6.81 -1.98
C LEU A 200 15.05 -6.89 -0.52
N PHE A 201 14.85 -5.83 0.26
CA PHE A 201 15.48 -5.72 1.57
C PHE A 201 14.77 -6.54 2.66
N ILE A 202 13.43 -6.56 2.65
CA ILE A 202 12.69 -7.37 3.63
C ILE A 202 12.75 -8.84 3.23
N GLY A 203 12.84 -9.15 1.94
CA GLY A 203 13.13 -10.51 1.46
C GLY A 203 14.44 -11.06 2.03
N LEU A 204 15.52 -10.26 2.05
CA LEU A 204 16.79 -10.61 2.69
C LEU A 204 16.63 -10.90 4.18
N TRP A 205 15.81 -10.13 4.90
CA TRP A 205 15.53 -10.39 6.31
C TRP A 205 14.83 -11.73 6.53
N PHE A 206 13.78 -12.04 5.77
CA PHE A 206 13.04 -13.28 5.99
C PHE A 206 13.83 -14.54 5.64
N VAL A 207 14.66 -14.48 4.60
CA VAL A 207 15.41 -15.65 4.12
C VAL A 207 16.79 -15.77 4.77
N LYS A 208 17.54 -14.66 4.89
CA LYS A 208 18.94 -14.66 5.37
C LYS A 208 19.13 -14.06 6.75
N ARG A 209 18.09 -13.49 7.38
CA ARG A 209 18.18 -12.79 8.67
C ARG A 209 19.18 -11.63 8.68
N ILE A 210 19.45 -11.03 7.51
CA ILE A 210 20.33 -9.88 7.39
C ILE A 210 19.59 -8.65 7.91
N ILE A 211 20.16 -8.01 8.93
CA ILE A 211 19.64 -6.77 9.51
C ILE A 211 20.55 -5.63 9.05
N PRO A 212 20.03 -4.60 8.36
CA PRO A 212 20.80 -3.41 8.03
C PRO A 212 21.32 -2.70 9.29
N SER A 213 22.40 -1.94 9.16
CA SER A 213 22.91 -1.15 10.28
C SER A 213 21.88 -0.09 10.71
N ARG A 214 21.88 0.28 12.00
CA ARG A 214 20.94 1.29 12.53
C ARG A 214 21.08 2.64 11.81
N VAL A 215 22.30 2.98 11.41
CA VAL A 215 22.59 4.20 10.65
C VAL A 215 21.86 4.14 9.30
N VAL A 216 22.00 3.04 8.55
CA VAL A 216 21.31 2.88 7.25
C VAL A 216 19.79 3.00 7.41
N ILE A 217 19.22 2.43 8.48
CA ILE A 217 17.78 2.51 8.73
C ILE A 217 17.36 3.95 9.03
N ILE A 218 18.04 4.63 9.96
CA ILE A 218 17.71 6.01 10.34
C ILE A 218 17.87 6.94 9.14
N THR A 219 18.95 6.80 8.39
CA THR A 219 19.19 7.55 7.15
C THR A 219 18.08 7.28 6.14
N ALA A 220 17.72 6.02 5.89
CA ALA A 220 16.63 5.66 4.97
C ALA A 220 15.27 6.21 5.42
N LEU A 221 15.00 6.26 6.73
CA LEU A 221 13.78 6.87 7.27
C LEU A 221 13.73 8.37 7.03
N ILE A 222 14.82 9.09 7.33
CA ILE A 222 14.89 10.55 7.10
C ILE A 222 14.72 10.86 5.61
N PHE A 223 15.49 10.18 4.74
CA PHE A 223 15.35 10.34 3.30
C PHE A 223 13.95 9.96 2.80
N GLY A 224 13.38 8.86 3.30
CA GLY A 224 12.04 8.41 2.94
C GLY A 224 10.96 9.42 3.32
N LEU A 225 11.07 10.05 4.49
CA LEU A 225 10.13 11.09 4.93
C LEU A 225 10.22 12.35 4.07
N ILE A 226 11.43 12.83 3.79
CA ILE A 226 11.63 13.98 2.90
C ILE A 226 11.04 13.66 1.53
N PHE A 227 11.39 12.49 0.98
CA PHE A 227 10.96 12.08 -0.34
C PHE A 227 9.44 11.90 -0.46
N ILE A 228 8.77 11.28 0.52
CA ILE A 228 7.31 11.10 0.52
C ILE A 228 6.57 12.44 0.43
N ASN A 229 7.10 13.48 1.05
CA ASN A 229 6.49 14.80 1.01
C ASN A 229 6.81 15.47 -0.35
N THR A 230 8.07 15.49 -0.78
CA THR A 230 8.50 16.29 -1.94
C THR A 230 8.35 15.66 -3.33
N ILE A 231 8.02 14.37 -3.40
CA ILE A 231 7.90 13.62 -4.66
C ILE A 231 6.86 14.19 -5.65
N GLY A 232 5.90 15.01 -5.20
CA GLY A 232 5.04 15.78 -6.11
C GLY A 232 5.84 16.74 -7.00
N ALA A 233 6.72 17.53 -6.38
CA ALA A 233 7.62 18.45 -7.07
C ALA A 233 8.69 17.70 -7.89
N TYR A 234 9.21 16.59 -7.38
CA TYR A 234 10.09 15.72 -8.16
C TYR A 234 9.40 15.21 -9.43
N ARG A 235 8.15 14.74 -9.30
CA ARG A 235 7.39 14.18 -10.42
C ARG A 235 7.07 15.24 -11.48
N SER A 236 6.79 16.49 -11.10
CA SER A 236 6.58 17.57 -12.07
C SER A 236 7.84 17.86 -12.89
N ILE A 237 9.03 17.77 -12.28
CA ILE A 237 10.31 17.95 -12.99
C ILE A 237 10.58 16.78 -13.94
N ILE A 238 10.42 15.53 -13.47
CA ILE A 238 10.73 14.35 -14.28
C ILE A 238 9.76 14.18 -15.46
N LYS A 239 8.50 14.59 -15.29
CA LYS A 239 7.48 14.57 -16.34
C LYS A 239 7.50 15.79 -17.25
N ASP A 240 8.43 16.72 -17.05
CA ASP A 240 8.55 17.88 -17.92
C ASP A 240 9.12 17.44 -19.27
N ASP A 241 8.28 17.44 -20.31
CA ASP A 241 8.67 17.00 -21.66
C ASP A 241 9.66 17.98 -22.34
N TYR A 242 9.83 19.19 -21.79
CA TYR A 242 10.75 20.19 -22.31
C TYR A 242 12.19 20.02 -21.81
N LEU A 243 12.45 19.12 -20.85
CA LEU A 243 13.77 18.89 -20.28
C LEU A 243 14.39 17.59 -20.80
N SER A 244 15.66 17.63 -21.17
CA SER A 244 16.45 16.42 -21.43
C SER A 244 16.67 15.62 -20.14
N THR A 245 17.00 14.33 -20.25
CA THR A 245 17.24 13.47 -19.08
C THR A 245 18.35 14.00 -18.16
N GLY A 246 19.37 14.67 -18.72
CA GLY A 246 20.45 15.29 -17.94
C GLY A 246 19.96 16.49 -17.13
N GLU A 247 19.22 17.40 -17.78
CA GLU A 247 18.65 18.60 -17.15
C GLU A 247 17.61 18.25 -16.08
N LYS A 248 16.84 17.16 -16.29
CA LYS A 248 15.90 16.64 -15.29
C LYS A 248 16.61 16.24 -14.00
N ILE A 249 17.75 15.55 -14.11
CA ILE A 249 18.53 15.12 -12.96
C ILE A 249 19.16 16.32 -12.27
N GLU A 250 19.73 17.26 -13.04
CA GLU A 250 20.34 18.48 -12.50
C GLU A 250 19.33 19.33 -11.72
N LYS A 251 18.18 19.65 -12.34
CA LYS A 251 17.09 20.36 -11.65
C LYS A 251 16.62 19.61 -10.41
N ALA A 252 16.47 18.28 -10.49
CA ALA A 252 16.04 17.49 -9.33
C ALA A 252 17.06 17.50 -8.18
N LEU A 253 18.35 17.69 -8.45
CA LEU A 253 19.38 17.79 -7.41
C LEU A 253 19.46 19.19 -6.80
N ASP A 254 19.16 20.23 -7.57
CA ASP A 254 19.21 21.63 -7.14
C ASP A 254 18.00 22.07 -6.30
N VAL A 255 16.92 21.26 -6.26
CA VAL A 255 15.74 21.56 -5.45
C VAL A 255 16.07 21.54 -3.95
N ASN A 256 15.76 22.64 -3.25
CA ASN A 256 15.74 22.66 -1.80
C ASN A 256 14.52 21.91 -1.25
N TYR A 257 14.68 20.60 -1.10
CA TYR A 257 13.63 19.72 -0.59
C TYR A 257 13.21 20.02 0.86
N LEU A 258 14.09 20.59 1.69
CA LEU A 258 13.74 20.93 3.07
C LEU A 258 12.76 22.10 3.12
N ALA A 259 12.98 23.13 2.30
CA ALA A 259 12.04 24.25 2.17
C ALA A 259 10.67 23.80 1.64
N LEU A 260 10.65 22.84 0.69
CA LEU A 260 9.39 22.24 0.21
C LEU A 260 8.66 21.44 1.29
N VAL A 261 9.37 20.72 2.15
CA VAL A 261 8.73 20.02 3.28
C VAL A 261 8.10 21.01 4.25
N GLU A 262 8.76 22.14 4.54
CA GLU A 262 8.21 23.17 5.41
C GLU A 262 6.95 23.81 4.80
N ASP A 263 7.00 24.17 3.51
CA ASP A 263 5.85 24.73 2.79
C ASP A 263 4.69 23.74 2.70
N GLN A 264 4.95 22.48 2.36
CA GLN A 264 3.92 21.44 2.33
C GLN A 264 3.35 21.14 3.71
N SER A 265 4.15 21.12 4.77
CA SER A 265 3.63 20.89 6.12
C SER A 265 2.68 22.00 6.57
N LYS A 266 2.81 23.21 6.03
CA LYS A 266 1.92 24.36 6.29
C LYS A 266 0.71 24.38 5.35
N ASN A 267 0.90 24.04 4.07
CA ASN A 267 -0.09 24.27 3.02
C ASN A 267 -0.77 23.00 2.46
N ALA A 268 -0.16 21.82 2.58
CA ALA A 268 -0.68 20.54 2.06
C ALA A 268 -1.48 19.77 3.14
N THR A 269 -2.61 20.34 3.54
CA THR A 269 -3.56 19.77 4.53
C THR A 269 -4.74 19.06 3.87
N TYR A 270 -4.74 18.93 2.54
CA TYR A 270 -5.92 18.56 1.76
C TYR A 270 -6.52 17.20 2.10
N GLU A 271 -5.70 16.17 2.31
CA GLU A 271 -6.21 14.83 2.63
C GLU A 271 -6.76 14.75 4.06
N PHE A 272 -6.18 15.49 5.00
CA PHE A 272 -6.72 15.63 6.35
C PHE A 272 -8.00 16.50 6.37
N ASP A 273 -8.06 17.56 5.56
CA ASP A 273 -9.26 18.38 5.36
C ASP A 273 -10.40 17.53 4.81
N ASN A 274 -10.16 16.80 3.72
CA ASN A 274 -11.11 15.86 3.13
C ASN A 274 -11.58 14.84 4.13
N TYR A 275 -10.66 14.25 4.91
CA TYR A 275 -10.99 13.32 5.99
C TYR A 275 -11.95 13.96 6.99
N THR A 276 -11.64 15.16 7.46
CA THR A 276 -12.36 15.83 8.53
C THR A 276 -13.77 16.24 8.08
N TYR A 277 -13.89 16.95 6.95
CA TYR A 277 -15.19 17.38 6.43
C TYR A 277 -16.10 16.21 6.07
N ALA A 278 -15.57 15.22 5.35
CA ALA A 278 -16.35 14.06 4.96
C ALA A 278 -16.82 13.25 6.15
N ARG A 279 -15.94 13.02 7.13
CA ARG A 279 -16.28 12.29 8.35
C ARG A 279 -17.36 13.02 9.15
N SER A 280 -17.27 14.34 9.29
CA SER A 280 -18.34 15.12 9.92
C SER A 280 -19.66 15.00 9.16
N ALA A 281 -19.62 15.01 7.82
CA ALA A 281 -20.83 14.95 7.00
C ALA A 281 -21.53 13.60 7.17
N ILE A 282 -20.76 12.51 7.07
CA ILE A 282 -21.26 11.15 7.27
C ILE A 282 -21.73 10.94 8.71
N GLY A 283 -21.00 11.49 9.70
CA GLY A 283 -21.39 11.42 11.10
C GLY A 283 -22.74 12.10 11.37
N LYS A 284 -23.00 13.23 10.68
CA LYS A 284 -24.23 14.00 10.77
C LYS A 284 -25.41 13.33 10.04
N THR A 285 -25.19 12.83 8.83
CA THR A 285 -26.24 12.21 8.01
C THR A 285 -26.45 10.73 8.32
N THR A 286 -25.53 10.10 9.07
CA THR A 286 -25.49 8.65 9.32
C THR A 286 -25.51 7.81 8.03
N SER A 287 -25.06 8.39 6.92
CA SER A 287 -25.05 7.76 5.59
C SER A 287 -23.84 6.83 5.45
N PHE A 288 -23.93 5.64 6.05
CA PHE A 288 -22.89 4.62 5.95
C PHE A 288 -23.04 3.78 4.68
N ASP A 289 -21.92 3.34 4.10
CA ASP A 289 -21.94 2.53 2.88
C ASP A 289 -21.96 1.02 3.15
N TYR A 290 -21.76 0.59 4.40
CA TYR A 290 -21.72 -0.82 4.81
C TYR A 290 -20.82 -1.74 3.96
N GLY A 291 -19.77 -1.18 3.34
CA GLY A 291 -18.85 -1.91 2.46
C GLY A 291 -19.24 -1.96 0.98
N VAL A 292 -20.27 -1.22 0.55
CA VAL A 292 -20.65 -1.09 -0.87
C VAL A 292 -19.47 -0.62 -1.72
N TYR A 293 -18.62 0.29 -1.22
CA TYR A 293 -17.40 0.70 -1.92
C TYR A 293 -16.46 -0.49 -2.21
N HIS A 294 -16.28 -1.39 -1.24
CA HIS A 294 -15.43 -2.58 -1.40
C HIS A 294 -16.00 -3.56 -2.42
N TRP A 295 -17.31 -3.80 -2.35
CA TRP A 295 -18.02 -4.64 -3.30
C TRP A 295 -17.96 -4.10 -4.73
N ASN A 296 -18.34 -2.84 -4.93
CA ASN A 296 -18.32 -2.18 -6.24
C ASN A 296 -16.91 -2.14 -6.84
N THR A 297 -15.88 -1.97 -6.00
CA THR A 297 -14.49 -2.01 -6.44
C THR A 297 -14.06 -3.44 -6.82
N LEU A 298 -14.56 -4.47 -6.15
CA LEU A 298 -14.35 -5.86 -6.55
C LEU A 298 -15.01 -6.14 -7.91
N VAL A 299 -16.29 -5.78 -8.08
CA VAL A 299 -17.01 -5.90 -9.36
C VAL A 299 -16.26 -5.16 -10.47
N PHE A 300 -15.81 -3.92 -10.20
CA PHE A 300 -15.05 -3.13 -11.15
C PHE A 300 -13.80 -3.87 -11.65
N ASN A 301 -13.02 -4.42 -10.72
CA ASN A 301 -11.70 -5.01 -10.99
C ASN A 301 -11.77 -6.42 -11.59
N TYR A 302 -12.77 -7.24 -11.21
CA TYR A 302 -12.79 -8.67 -11.52
C TYR A 302 -13.89 -9.11 -12.47
N ILE A 303 -14.92 -8.30 -12.69
CA ILE A 303 -16.00 -8.60 -13.64
C ILE A 303 -15.75 -7.77 -14.92
N PRO A 304 -15.15 -8.34 -15.97
CA PRO A 304 -14.85 -7.61 -17.19
C PRO A 304 -16.12 -7.43 -18.03
N ALA A 305 -16.60 -6.18 -18.16
CA ALA A 305 -17.76 -5.85 -18.98
C ALA A 305 -17.60 -6.29 -20.45
N GLN A 306 -16.37 -6.47 -20.92
CA GLN A 306 -16.04 -6.92 -22.27
C GLN A 306 -16.44 -8.38 -22.51
N ILE A 307 -16.52 -9.19 -21.46
CA ILE A 307 -16.89 -10.62 -21.56
C ILE A 307 -18.36 -10.81 -21.24
N VAL A 308 -18.85 -10.15 -20.20
CA VAL A 308 -20.22 -10.38 -19.67
C VAL A 308 -21.25 -9.34 -20.13
N GLY A 309 -20.81 -8.26 -20.78
CA GLY A 309 -21.66 -7.11 -21.12
C GLY A 309 -21.76 -6.08 -19.99
N ASN A 310 -22.08 -4.83 -20.35
CA ASN A 310 -22.25 -3.73 -19.38
C ASN A 310 -23.46 -3.98 -18.48
N GLU A 311 -24.61 -4.40 -19.04
CA GLU A 311 -25.84 -4.65 -18.27
C GLU A 311 -25.63 -5.67 -17.15
N PHE A 312 -24.93 -6.77 -17.44
CA PHE A 312 -24.61 -7.78 -16.44
C PHE A 312 -23.67 -7.27 -15.37
N LYS A 313 -22.67 -6.45 -15.75
CA LYS A 313 -21.75 -5.85 -14.77
C LYS A 313 -22.48 -4.84 -13.87
N ASP A 314 -23.33 -4.01 -14.47
CA ASP A 314 -24.12 -2.97 -13.78
C ASP A 314 -25.13 -3.58 -12.81
N PHE A 315 -25.67 -4.78 -13.09
CA PHE A 315 -26.50 -5.54 -12.17
C PHE A 315 -25.82 -5.80 -10.81
N PHE A 316 -24.49 -5.95 -10.77
CA PHE A 316 -23.76 -6.15 -9.53
C PHE A 316 -23.38 -4.87 -8.80
N TYR A 317 -23.56 -3.69 -9.41
CA TYR A 317 -23.27 -2.43 -8.73
C TYR A 317 -24.41 -2.04 -7.79
N PHE A 318 -24.06 -1.73 -6.55
CA PHE A 318 -24.98 -1.10 -5.62
C PHE A 318 -24.76 0.41 -5.62
N SER A 319 -25.84 1.19 -5.45
CA SER A 319 -25.73 2.63 -5.23
C SER A 319 -24.98 2.91 -3.93
N GLY A 320 -23.80 3.52 -4.04
CA GLY A 320 -22.94 3.85 -2.92
C GLY A 320 -23.21 5.26 -2.37
N VAL A 321 -22.52 5.57 -1.26
CA VAL A 321 -22.52 6.91 -0.68
C VAL A 321 -21.55 7.80 -1.45
N ASP A 322 -22.04 8.89 -2.02
CA ASP A 322 -21.18 9.92 -2.63
C ASP A 322 -20.66 10.86 -1.54
N VAL A 323 -19.47 10.52 -1.04
CA VAL A 323 -18.80 11.22 0.06
C VAL A 323 -18.45 12.66 -0.31
N GLN A 324 -18.06 12.90 -1.57
CA GLN A 324 -17.71 14.25 -2.04
C GLN A 324 -18.96 15.12 -2.10
N LYS A 325 -20.05 14.59 -2.67
CA LYS A 325 -21.33 15.29 -2.70
C LYS A 325 -21.84 15.60 -1.29
N LEU A 326 -21.78 14.64 -0.36
CA LEU A 326 -22.17 14.89 1.03
C LEU A 326 -21.34 15.98 1.70
N SER A 327 -20.02 16.02 1.45
CA SER A 327 -19.14 17.06 1.98
C SER A 327 -19.47 18.44 1.41
N MET A 328 -19.77 18.49 0.12
CA MET A 328 -20.18 19.71 -0.57
C MET A 328 -21.55 20.21 -0.06
N ASP A 329 -22.55 19.34 0.00
CA ASP A 329 -23.92 19.69 0.38
C ASP A 329 -24.02 20.14 1.86
N ASN A 330 -23.19 19.57 2.75
CA ASN A 330 -23.24 19.91 4.17
C ASN A 330 -22.31 21.06 4.58
N TYR A 331 -21.14 21.20 3.94
CA TYR A 331 -20.09 22.11 4.39
C TYR A 331 -19.38 22.87 3.28
N TYR A 332 -19.88 22.82 2.03
CA TYR A 332 -19.28 23.47 0.87
C TYR A 332 -17.81 23.08 0.62
N HIS A 333 -17.41 21.90 1.10
CA HIS A 333 -16.05 21.39 0.93
C HIS A 333 -15.97 20.48 -0.30
N SER A 334 -15.12 20.85 -1.26
CA SER A 334 -14.80 20.02 -2.41
C SER A 334 -13.43 19.40 -2.27
N PHE A 335 -13.31 18.15 -2.73
CA PHE A 335 -12.04 17.45 -2.72
C PHE A 335 -11.13 18.03 -3.80
N ASN A 336 -9.88 18.30 -3.44
CA ASN A 336 -8.91 18.80 -4.40
C ASN A 336 -8.49 17.70 -5.38
N GLY A 337 -8.32 18.04 -6.66
CA GLY A 337 -7.87 17.08 -7.66
C GLY A 337 -6.55 16.41 -7.25
N GLY A 338 -6.54 15.07 -7.25
CA GLY A 338 -5.37 14.28 -6.84
C GLY A 338 -5.23 13.99 -5.34
N SER A 339 -6.13 14.50 -4.50
CA SER A 339 -6.22 14.12 -3.09
C SER A 339 -6.83 12.72 -2.91
N THR A 340 -6.51 12.05 -1.80
CA THR A 340 -6.96 10.69 -1.53
C THR A 340 -7.96 10.61 -0.38
N VAL A 341 -8.85 9.62 -0.44
CA VAL A 341 -9.67 9.19 0.71
C VAL A 341 -8.78 8.36 1.62
N THR A 342 -8.59 8.78 2.87
CA THR A 342 -7.77 8.04 3.85
C THR A 342 -8.44 6.76 4.33
N GLY A 343 -7.66 5.86 4.93
CA GLY A 343 -8.18 4.56 5.32
C GLY A 343 -9.02 4.65 6.58
N TYR A 344 -8.75 5.69 7.38
CA TYR A 344 -9.61 6.12 8.46
C TYR A 344 -10.97 6.58 7.92
N LEU A 345 -11.01 7.39 6.86
CA LEU A 345 -12.28 7.78 6.24
C LEU A 345 -13.04 6.57 5.69
N ASP A 346 -12.38 5.73 4.89
CA ASP A 346 -12.96 4.51 4.32
C ASP A 346 -13.49 3.54 5.40
N SER A 347 -12.82 3.47 6.55
CA SER A 347 -13.29 2.68 7.68
C SER A 347 -14.52 3.30 8.34
N PHE A 348 -14.53 4.62 8.53
CA PHE A 348 -15.66 5.33 9.11
C PHE A 348 -16.89 5.34 8.21
N ILE A 349 -16.72 5.49 6.88
CA ILE A 349 -17.81 5.44 5.91
C ILE A 349 -18.58 4.12 6.02
N SER A 350 -17.88 2.99 6.25
CA SER A 350 -18.58 1.70 6.27
C SER A 350 -19.37 1.42 7.51
N PHE A 351 -18.86 1.78 8.70
CA PHE A 351 -19.49 1.37 9.96
C PHE A 351 -19.47 2.44 11.06
N GLY A 352 -19.22 3.70 10.70
CA GLY A 352 -19.04 4.81 11.64
C GLY A 352 -17.92 4.51 12.63
N TRP A 353 -18.20 4.70 13.92
CA TRP A 353 -17.26 4.40 14.98
C TRP A 353 -16.87 2.92 15.06
N LEU A 354 -17.68 1.96 14.59
CA LEU A 354 -17.29 0.55 14.52
C LEU A 354 -16.31 0.24 13.37
N GLY A 355 -16.01 1.23 12.52
CA GLY A 355 -15.08 1.10 11.41
C GLY A 355 -13.67 0.65 11.80
N PHE A 356 -13.25 0.92 13.05
CA PHE A 356 -11.93 0.48 13.55
C PHE A 356 -11.73 -1.04 13.45
N ILE A 357 -12.81 -1.83 13.37
CA ILE A 357 -12.75 -3.29 13.21
C ILE A 357 -11.97 -3.66 11.94
N LYS A 358 -12.04 -2.86 10.86
CA LYS A 358 -11.22 -3.08 9.66
C LYS A 358 -9.73 -3.11 10.02
N PHE A 359 -9.26 -2.18 10.86
CA PHE A 359 -7.87 -2.15 11.33
C PHE A 359 -7.51 -3.30 12.27
N VAL A 360 -8.44 -3.81 13.07
CA VAL A 360 -8.23 -5.07 13.82
C VAL A 360 -7.95 -6.22 12.85
N ILE A 361 -8.81 -6.39 11.84
CA ILE A 361 -8.68 -7.45 10.83
C ILE A 361 -7.34 -7.33 10.09
N ILE A 362 -6.99 -6.11 9.65
CA ILE A 362 -5.70 -5.83 9.00
C ILE A 362 -4.54 -6.27 9.89
N GLY A 363 -4.53 -5.85 11.16
CA GLY A 363 -3.49 -6.20 12.14
C GLY A 363 -3.37 -7.71 12.36
N ILE A 364 -4.49 -8.42 12.40
CA ILE A 364 -4.52 -9.89 12.52
C ILE A 364 -3.91 -10.55 11.28
N LEU A 365 -4.37 -10.17 10.08
CA LEU A 365 -3.94 -10.78 8.82
C LEU A 365 -2.45 -10.59 8.57
N ILE A 366 -1.96 -9.35 8.61
CA ILE A 366 -0.55 -9.05 8.38
C ILE A 366 0.34 -9.64 9.48
N GLY A 367 -0.19 -9.75 10.70
CA GLY A 367 0.53 -10.35 11.81
C GLY A 367 0.67 -11.86 11.72
N TYR A 368 -0.33 -12.57 11.17
CA TYR A 368 -0.17 -13.96 10.78
C TYR A 368 0.89 -14.11 9.69
N LEU A 369 0.80 -13.32 8.60
CA LEU A 369 1.77 -13.38 7.51
C LEU A 369 3.19 -13.18 8.01
N TYR A 370 3.44 -12.15 8.82
CA TYR A 370 4.77 -11.89 9.38
C TYR A 370 5.33 -13.12 10.11
N ARG A 371 4.52 -13.75 10.97
CA ARG A 371 4.99 -14.86 11.80
C ARG A 371 5.29 -16.12 11.01
N TYR A 372 4.40 -16.49 10.09
CA TYR A 372 4.67 -17.62 9.22
C TYR A 372 5.89 -17.33 8.32
N SER A 373 6.09 -16.08 7.89
CA SER A 373 7.31 -15.67 7.18
C SER A 373 8.57 -15.81 8.02
N MET A 374 8.49 -15.46 9.31
CA MET A 374 9.56 -15.69 10.28
C MET A 374 9.80 -17.18 10.54
N ALA A 375 8.79 -18.04 10.40
CA ALA A 375 8.94 -19.48 10.51
C ALA A 375 9.43 -20.16 9.21
N GLY A 376 9.65 -19.40 8.13
CA GLY A 376 10.17 -19.90 6.85
C GLY A 376 9.10 -20.29 5.82
N GLY A 377 7.82 -20.04 6.10
CA GLY A 377 6.71 -20.33 5.19
C GLY A 377 6.80 -19.52 3.90
N VAL A 378 6.91 -20.20 2.76
CA VAL A 378 7.13 -19.56 1.44
C VAL A 378 5.94 -18.70 1.03
N ILE A 379 4.71 -19.22 1.16
CA ILE A 379 3.49 -18.46 0.82
C ILE A 379 3.39 -17.19 1.68
N SER A 380 3.64 -17.30 2.98
CA SER A 380 3.62 -16.14 3.86
C SER A 380 4.70 -15.12 3.51
N GLN A 381 5.91 -15.55 3.12
CA GLN A 381 6.97 -14.65 2.68
C GLN A 381 6.55 -13.89 1.43
N ILE A 382 6.02 -14.58 0.41
CA ILE A 382 5.52 -13.97 -0.81
C ILE A 382 4.42 -12.95 -0.49
N LEU A 383 3.39 -13.38 0.26
CA LEU A 383 2.25 -12.55 0.61
C LEU A 383 2.64 -11.34 1.46
N TYR A 384 3.50 -11.52 2.47
CA TYR A 384 3.96 -10.41 3.29
C TYR A 384 4.71 -9.38 2.46
N LEU A 385 5.69 -9.81 1.65
CA LEU A 385 6.48 -8.92 0.82
C LEU A 385 5.60 -8.17 -0.18
N TYR A 386 4.67 -8.88 -0.82
CA TYR A 386 3.72 -8.29 -1.77
C TYR A 386 2.76 -7.30 -1.10
N LEU A 387 2.10 -7.71 -0.01
CA LEU A 387 1.04 -6.94 0.64
C LEU A 387 1.53 -5.83 1.54
N LEU A 388 2.83 -5.76 1.89
CA LEU A 388 3.33 -4.75 2.83
C LEU A 388 3.01 -3.31 2.38
N ASN A 389 3.25 -3.00 1.10
CA ASN A 389 2.95 -1.68 0.56
C ASN A 389 1.43 -1.41 0.58
N HIS A 390 0.61 -2.38 0.17
CA HIS A 390 -0.85 -2.26 0.15
C HIS A 390 -1.45 -2.11 1.56
N PHE A 391 -0.83 -2.75 2.54
CA PHE A 391 -1.12 -2.56 3.95
C PHE A 391 -0.83 -1.12 4.40
N MET A 392 0.32 -0.55 4.03
CA MET A 392 0.63 0.85 4.36
C MET A 392 -0.33 1.83 3.67
N LEU A 393 -0.76 1.52 2.45
CA LEU A 393 -1.79 2.28 1.73
C LEU A 393 -3.16 2.24 2.44
N SER A 394 -3.39 1.28 3.33
CA SER A 394 -4.61 1.24 4.16
C SER A 394 -4.67 2.35 5.21
N VAL A 395 -3.61 3.15 5.38
CA VAL A 395 -3.65 4.39 6.17
C VAL A 395 -3.90 5.60 5.26
N THR A 396 -3.20 5.67 4.13
CA THR A 396 -3.14 6.88 3.27
C THR A 396 -4.21 6.93 2.17
N HIS A 397 -4.70 5.76 1.75
CA HIS A 397 -5.74 5.57 0.73
C HIS A 397 -6.86 4.73 1.35
N ASN A 398 -7.43 3.74 0.67
CA ASN A 398 -8.51 2.93 1.22
C ASN A 398 -8.01 1.61 1.84
N THR A 399 -8.85 0.96 2.64
CA THR A 399 -8.58 -0.38 3.18
C THR A 399 -8.86 -1.51 2.17
N ASN A 400 -9.55 -1.21 1.06
CA ASN A 400 -9.97 -2.18 0.05
C ASN A 400 -8.79 -2.86 -0.65
N GLU A 401 -7.74 -2.09 -0.97
CA GLU A 401 -6.54 -2.61 -1.63
C GLU A 401 -5.99 -3.80 -0.82
N PHE A 402 -5.82 -3.63 0.50
CA PHE A 402 -5.32 -4.70 1.36
C PHE A 402 -6.36 -5.76 1.70
N LEU A 403 -7.61 -5.39 2.04
CA LEU A 403 -8.59 -6.36 2.58
C LEU A 403 -9.23 -7.26 1.52
N THR A 404 -9.36 -6.78 0.28
CA THR A 404 -10.18 -7.45 -0.73
C THR A 404 -9.39 -7.71 -2.01
N ARG A 405 -8.95 -6.63 -2.68
CA ARG A 405 -8.44 -6.69 -4.05
C ARG A 405 -7.30 -7.71 -4.19
N HIS A 406 -6.23 -7.53 -3.44
CA HIS A 406 -5.05 -8.37 -3.61
C HIS A 406 -5.23 -9.83 -3.16
N TRP A 407 -6.15 -10.10 -2.23
CA TRP A 407 -6.47 -11.47 -1.84
C TRP A 407 -7.21 -12.22 -2.93
N VAL A 408 -8.23 -11.60 -3.53
CA VAL A 408 -8.97 -12.21 -4.65
C VAL A 408 -8.01 -12.50 -5.82
N TYR A 409 -7.14 -11.52 -6.14
CA TYR A 409 -6.11 -11.74 -7.16
C TYR A 409 -5.22 -12.93 -6.85
N PHE A 410 -4.68 -13.00 -5.63
CA PHE A 410 -3.80 -14.08 -5.23
C PHE A 410 -4.49 -15.44 -5.28
N PHE A 411 -5.67 -15.57 -4.68
CA PHE A 411 -6.36 -16.86 -4.58
C PHE A 411 -6.88 -17.37 -5.93
N CYS A 412 -7.31 -16.47 -6.83
CA CYS A 412 -7.81 -16.88 -8.14
C CYS A 412 -6.70 -17.15 -9.17
N PHE A 413 -5.61 -16.37 -9.16
CA PHE A 413 -4.61 -16.42 -10.25
C PHE A 413 -3.25 -16.99 -9.86
N ILE A 414 -2.84 -16.85 -8.59
CA ILE A 414 -1.49 -17.23 -8.15
C ILE A 414 -1.51 -18.54 -7.35
N PHE A 415 -2.43 -18.65 -6.41
CA PHE A 415 -2.53 -19.80 -5.51
C PHE A 415 -2.73 -21.15 -6.24
N PRO A 416 -3.53 -21.26 -7.32
CA PRO A 416 -3.65 -22.52 -8.06
C PRO A 416 -2.32 -23.01 -8.66
N LEU A 417 -1.48 -22.09 -9.13
CA LEU A 417 -0.15 -22.41 -9.65
C LEU A 417 0.79 -22.87 -8.53
N LEU A 418 0.67 -22.28 -7.34
CA LEU A 418 1.42 -22.73 -6.16
C LEU A 418 0.99 -24.13 -5.72
N ILE A 419 -0.32 -24.44 -5.73
CA ILE A 419 -0.82 -25.80 -5.44
C ILE A 419 -0.19 -26.82 -6.39
N TRP A 420 -0.09 -26.50 -7.68
CA TRP A 420 0.58 -27.38 -8.66
C TRP A 420 2.07 -27.61 -8.35
N ALA A 421 2.75 -26.59 -7.83
CA ALA A 421 4.17 -26.67 -7.44
C ALA A 421 4.42 -27.37 -6.10
N ARG A 422 3.37 -27.73 -5.35
CA ARG A 422 3.49 -28.44 -4.07
C ARG A 422 4.18 -29.79 -4.24
N CYS A 423 4.97 -30.19 -3.24
CA CYS A 423 5.38 -31.59 -3.10
C CYS A 423 4.13 -32.49 -3.07
N LYS A 424 4.17 -33.61 -3.81
CA LYS A 424 3.14 -34.65 -3.62
C LYS A 424 3.58 -35.46 -2.40
N GLU A 425 2.75 -35.47 -1.36
CA GLU A 425 2.87 -36.46 -0.28
C GLU A 425 2.67 -37.87 -0.83
#